data_AF-A0A7X9HXJ2-F1
#
_entry.id   AF-A0A7X9HXJ2-F1
#
_cell.length_a   1.000
_cell.length_b   1.000
_cell.length_c   1.000
_cell.angle_alpha   90.00
_cell.angle_beta   90.00
_cell.angle_gamma   90.00
#
_symmetry.space_group_name_H-M   'P 1'
#
loop_
_entity.id
_entity.type
_entity.pdbx_description
1 polymer ?
#
loop_
_entity_poly.entity_id
_entity_poly.type
_entity_poly.pdbx_seq_one_letter_code
_entity_poly.pdbx_strand_id
1 'polypeptide(L)'
;MSDLPDAPARKTALDTTTSFVVVAPAGSGKTQLLIKRYLTLLSQARSIDSVICLTYTRKATEEMRERVFKALRECKTKTAKDQNEKELFEIASKTFKNKNIKEEELTNPHSFQIST
;
A
#
# COMPACT_ATOMS: atom_id res chain seq x y z
N MET A 1 -0.75 -23.49 0.40
CA MET A 1 -0.08 -22.32 1.00
C MET A 1 0.29 -22.73 2.40
N SER A 2 1.54 -22.51 2.79
CA SER A 2 1.95 -22.53 4.19
C SER A 2 1.13 -21.46 4.92
N ASP A 3 0.19 -21.88 5.75
CA ASP A 3 -0.59 -21.03 6.64
C ASP A 3 0.37 -20.26 7.55
N LEU A 4 0.73 -19.04 7.16
CA LEU A 4 1.41 -18.14 8.06
C LEU A 4 0.46 -17.91 9.24
N PRO A 5 0.88 -18.19 10.48
CA PRO A 5 0.01 -18.05 11.65
C PRO A 5 -0.57 -16.64 11.81
N ASP A 6 0.08 -15.63 11.23
CA ASP A 6 -0.32 -14.22 11.28
C ASP A 6 -1.20 -13.76 10.10
N ALA A 7 -1.56 -14.63 9.15
CA ALA A 7 -2.39 -14.29 8.01
C ALA A 7 -3.74 -13.65 8.40
N PRO A 8 -4.46 -14.10 9.43
CA PRO A 8 -5.69 -13.44 9.88
C PRO A 8 -5.44 -12.00 10.36
N ALA A 9 -4.34 -11.77 11.09
CA ALA A 9 -3.99 -10.43 11.58
C ALA A 9 -3.65 -9.49 10.41
N ARG A 10 -2.93 -9.98 9.40
CA ARG A 10 -2.62 -9.20 8.18
C ARG A 10 -3.88 -8.82 7.41
N LYS A 11 -4.83 -9.75 7.25
CA LYS A 11 -6.11 -9.48 6.60
C LYS A 11 -6.91 -8.43 7.36
N THR A 12 -6.97 -8.56 8.69
CA THR A 12 -7.67 -7.61 9.57
C THR A 12 -7.05 -6.22 9.49
N ALA A 13 -5.72 -6.12 9.46
CA ALA A 13 -5.01 -4.85 9.29
C ALA A 13 -5.21 -4.19 7.91
N LEU A 14 -5.91 -4.82 6.96
CA LEU A 14 -6.34 -4.19 5.69
C LEU A 14 -7.80 -3.72 5.73
N ASP A 15 -8.55 -4.01 6.79
CA ASP A 15 -9.85 -3.37 7.03
C ASP A 15 -9.64 -1.89 7.31
N THR A 16 -10.24 -1.06 6.47
CA THR A 16 -10.07 0.40 6.49
C THR A 16 -11.15 1.11 7.30
N THR A 17 -12.15 0.38 7.79
CA THR A 17 -13.23 0.91 8.63
C THR A 17 -12.84 1.00 10.10
N THR A 18 -11.69 0.44 10.47
CA THR A 18 -11.20 0.33 11.84
C THR A 18 -9.73 0.73 11.96
N SER A 19 -9.32 1.09 13.17
CA SER A 19 -7.95 1.50 13.52
C SER A 19 -7.16 0.34 14.13
N PHE A 20 -5.86 0.27 13.85
CA PHE A 20 -5.00 -0.81 14.31
C PHE A 20 -3.66 -0.31 14.82
N VAL A 21 -3.14 -1.02 15.82
CA VAL A 21 -1.72 -0.99 16.19
C VAL A 21 -1.12 -2.33 15.79
N VAL A 22 -0.14 -2.30 14.88
CA VAL A 22 0.55 -3.50 14.40
C VAL A 22 1.89 -3.61 15.11
N VAL A 23 2.02 -4.61 15.98
CA VAL A 23 3.28 -4.95 16.64
C VAL A 23 3.84 -6.22 16.00
N ALA A 24 5.07 -6.14 15.47
CA ALA A 24 5.74 -7.29 14.89
C ALA A 24 7.27 -7.10 14.95
N PRO A 25 8.05 -8.19 15.02
CA PRO A 25 9.52 -8.11 15.04
C PRO A 25 10.10 -7.53 13.74
N ALA A 26 11.40 -7.24 13.75
CA ALA A 26 12.12 -6.84 12.55
C ALA A 26 12.01 -7.93 11.47
N GLY A 27 11.94 -7.54 10.20
CA GLY A 27 11.83 -8.49 9.09
C GLY A 27 10.42 -9.08 8.84
N SER A 28 9.43 -8.86 9.70
CA SER A 28 8.06 -9.41 9.52
C SER A 28 7.22 -8.76 8.41
N GLY A 29 7.79 -7.89 7.56
CA GLY A 29 7.07 -7.25 6.46
C GLY A 29 6.07 -6.15 6.87
N LYS A 30 6.29 -5.47 8.01
CA LYS A 30 5.44 -4.35 8.46
C LYS A 30 5.28 -3.27 7.39
N THR A 31 6.37 -2.88 6.73
CA THR A 31 6.34 -1.89 5.65
C THR A 31 5.50 -2.36 4.47
N GLN A 32 5.59 -3.64 4.09
CA GLN A 32 4.77 -4.20 3.01
C GLN A 32 3.28 -4.19 3.37
N LEU A 33 2.93 -4.49 4.62
CA LEU A 33 1.56 -4.38 5.12
C LEU A 33 1.07 -2.93 5.07
N LEU A 34 1.91 -1.97 5.50
CA LEU A 34 1.59 -0.55 5.44
C LEU A 34 1.35 -0.07 3.99
N ILE A 35 2.15 -0.54 3.03
CA ILE A 35 1.95 -0.25 1.59
C ILE A 35 0.60 -0.78 1.10
N LYS A 36 0.28 -2.04 1.40
CA LYS A 36 -1.02 -2.63 1.07
C LYS A 36 -2.17 -1.81 1.67
N ARG A 37 -2.05 -1.41 2.94
CA ARG A 37 -3.07 -0.60 3.64
C ARG A 37 -3.22 0.78 3.00
N TYR A 38 -2.12 1.46 2.71
CA TYR A 38 -2.11 2.78 2.05
C TYR A 38 -2.81 2.74 0.68
N LEU A 39 -2.46 1.77 -0.16
CA LEU A 39 -3.12 1.59 -1.46
C LEU A 39 -4.61 1.19 -1.34
N THR A 40 -4.95 0.40 -0.31
CA THR A 40 -6.35 0.05 -0.03
C THR A 40 -7.16 1.29 0.34
N LEU A 41 -6.60 2.17 1.19
CA LEU A 41 -7.22 3.46 1.51
C LEU A 41 -7.38 4.34 0.26
N LEU A 42 -6.33 4.46 -0.56
CA LEU A 42 -6.39 5.20 -1.82
C LEU A 42 -7.43 4.63 -2.80
N SER A 43 -7.71 3.32 -2.76
CA SER A 43 -8.69 2.70 -3.67
C SER A 43 -10.14 3.12 -3.44
N GLN A 44 -10.44 3.75 -2.29
CA GLN A 44 -11.77 4.22 -1.90
C GLN A 44 -11.77 5.69 -1.41
N ALA A 45 -10.62 6.35 -1.47
CA ALA A 45 -10.44 7.73 -1.03
C ALA A 45 -11.19 8.72 -1.92
N ARG A 46 -11.55 9.88 -1.35
CA ARG A 46 -12.21 10.98 -2.09
C ARG A 46 -11.24 11.84 -2.90
N SER A 47 -9.96 11.78 -2.58
CA SER A 47 -8.85 12.42 -3.30
C SER A 47 -7.55 11.76 -2.86
N ILE A 48 -6.46 11.96 -3.60
CA ILE A 48 -5.15 11.47 -3.21
C ILE A 48 -4.68 12.08 -1.88
N ASP A 49 -5.01 13.36 -1.66
CA ASP A 49 -4.62 14.12 -0.47
C ASP A 49 -5.34 13.69 0.82
N SER A 50 -6.41 12.90 0.71
CA SER A 50 -7.19 12.44 1.86
C SER A 50 -6.53 11.29 2.64
N VAL A 51 -5.40 10.76 2.17
CA VAL A 51 -4.67 9.67 2.82
C VAL A 51 -3.23 10.10 3.08
N ILE A 52 -2.86 10.28 4.34
CA ILE A 52 -1.51 10.69 4.76
C ILE A 52 -0.79 9.50 5.40
N CYS A 53 0.47 9.28 5.01
CA CYS A 53 1.38 8.32 5.62
C CYS A 53 2.56 9.04 6.27
N LEU A 54 2.64 8.98 7.60
CA LEU A 54 3.75 9.56 8.37
C LEU A 54 4.83 8.51 8.64
N THR A 55 6.09 8.94 8.62
CA THR A 55 7.26 8.07 8.81
C THR A 55 8.28 8.73 9.73
N TYR A 56 9.12 7.97 10.42
CA TYR A 56 10.07 8.58 11.38
C TYR A 56 11.30 9.23 10.71
N THR A 57 11.66 8.82 9.49
CA THR A 57 12.88 9.29 8.83
C THR A 57 12.63 9.61 7.38
N ARG A 58 13.38 10.58 6.83
CA ARG A 58 13.31 10.94 5.41
C ARG A 58 13.59 9.76 4.50
N LYS A 59 14.53 8.89 4.90
CA LYS A 59 14.84 7.65 4.17
C LYS A 59 13.62 6.72 4.08
N ALA A 60 12.88 6.57 5.18
CA ALA A 60 11.66 5.76 5.19
C ALA A 60 10.53 6.38 4.36
N THR A 61 10.42 7.72 4.35
CA THR A 61 9.51 8.45 3.45
C THR A 61 9.77 8.11 1.99
N GLU A 62 11.03 8.26 1.55
CA GLU A 62 11.42 8.01 0.15
C GLU A 62 11.24 6.53 -0.22
N GLU A 63 11.64 5.61 0.66
CA GLU A 63 11.46 4.18 0.43
C GLU A 63 9.97 3.81 0.31
N MET A 64 9.11 4.37 1.17
CA MET A 64 7.67 4.14 1.11
C MET A 64 7.07 4.68 -0.19
N ARG A 65 7.46 5.90 -0.61
CA ARG A 65 7.03 6.53 -1.86
C ARG A 65 7.44 5.71 -3.08
N GLU A 66 8.70 5.29 -3.13
CA GLU A 66 9.23 4.44 -4.21
C GLU A 66 8.48 3.12 -4.30
N ARG A 67 8.24 2.44 -3.17
CA ARG A 67 7.55 1.14 -3.16
C ARG A 67 6.09 1.25 -3.56
N VAL A 68 5.37 2.30 -3.15
CA VAL A 68 3.99 2.57 -3.59
C VAL A 68 3.95 2.80 -5.10
N PHE A 69 4.82 3.69 -5.60
CA PHE A 69 4.92 3.98 -7.03
C PHE A 69 5.25 2.73 -7.84
N LYS A 70 6.22 1.93 -7.36
CA LYS A 70 6.61 0.67 -8.00
C LYS A 70 5.45 -0.31 -8.09
N ALA A 71 4.67 -0.48 -7.02
CA ALA A 71 3.51 -1.38 -7.02
C ALA A 71 2.46 -0.98 -8.07
N LEU A 72 2.16 0.33 -8.17
CA LEU A 72 1.23 0.87 -9.17
C LEU A 72 1.75 0.72 -10.61
N ARG A 73 3.06 0.91 -10.83
CA ARG A 73 3.67 0.73 -12.15
C ARG A 73 3.72 -0.74 -12.57
N GLU A 74 4.12 -1.62 -11.67
CA GLU A 74 4.35 -3.04 -11.99
C GLU A 74 3.05 -3.82 -12.15
N CYS A 75 1.96 -3.45 -11.45
CA CYS A 75 0.68 -4.15 -11.58
C CYS A 75 0.08 -4.09 -13.01
N LYS A 76 0.50 -3.15 -13.85
CA LYS A 76 0.06 -3.03 -15.25
C LYS A 76 0.91 -3.83 -16.25
N THR A 77 2.13 -4.20 -15.88
CA THR A 77 3.15 -4.68 -16.84
C THR A 77 3.77 -6.02 -16.47
N LYS A 78 3.69 -6.43 -15.21
CA LYS A 78 4.32 -7.66 -14.72
C LYS A 78 3.28 -8.67 -14.27
N THR A 79 3.60 -9.94 -14.47
CA THR A 79 2.91 -11.04 -13.81
C THR A 79 3.46 -11.21 -12.40
N ALA A 80 2.57 -11.32 -11.41
CA ALA A 80 2.96 -11.55 -10.03
C ALA A 80 3.69 -12.91 -9.87
N LYS A 81 4.81 -12.90 -9.16
CA LYS A 81 5.65 -14.09 -8.92
C LYS A 81 5.16 -14.99 -7.79
N ASP A 82 4.42 -14.41 -6.85
CA ASP A 82 3.92 -15.08 -5.66
C ASP A 82 2.58 -14.49 -5.21
N GLN A 83 1.95 -15.13 -4.23
CA GLN A 83 0.65 -14.69 -3.72
C GLN A 83 0.69 -13.30 -3.08
N ASN A 84 1.78 -12.94 -2.41
CA ASN A 84 1.88 -11.65 -1.74
C ASN A 84 1.93 -10.50 -2.74
N GLU A 85 2.67 -10.70 -3.84
CA GLU A 85 2.74 -9.76 -4.96
C GLU A 85 1.43 -9.74 -5.74
N LYS A 86 0.77 -10.89 -5.90
CA LYS A 86 -0.56 -10.96 -6.53
C LYS A 86 -1.58 -10.11 -5.79
N GLU A 87 -1.67 -10.27 -4.46
CA GLU A 87 -2.54 -9.42 -3.63
C GLU A 87 -2.20 -7.95 -3.73
N LEU A 88 -0.91 -7.60 -3.74
CA LEU A 88 -0.47 -6.22 -3.89
C LEU A 88 -0.89 -5.64 -5.24
N PHE A 89 -0.71 -6.40 -6.33
CA PHE A 89 -1.10 -5.98 -7.68
C PHE A 89 -2.62 -5.88 -7.84
N GLU A 90 -3.38 -6.76 -7.20
CA GLU A 90 -4.85 -6.65 -7.16
C GLU A 90 -5.29 -5.38 -6.44
N ILE A 91 -4.69 -5.04 -5.30
CA ILE A 91 -4.98 -3.79 -4.57
C ILE A 91 -4.58 -2.58 -5.43
N ALA A 92 -3.36 -2.57 -5.98
CA ALA A 92 -2.88 -1.48 -6.84
C ALA A 92 -3.79 -1.28 -8.07
N SER A 93 -4.27 -2.37 -8.67
CA SER A 93 -5.23 -2.33 -9.78
C SER A 93 -6.59 -1.77 -9.36
N LYS A 94 -7.05 -2.05 -8.12
CA LYS A 94 -8.25 -1.40 -7.56
C LYS A 94 -8.03 0.10 -7.35
N THR A 95 -6.83 0.52 -6.96
CA THR A 95 -6.50 1.95 -6.81
C THR A 95 -6.70 2.71 -8.12
N PHE A 96 -6.30 2.15 -9.27
CA PHE A 96 -6.58 2.75 -10.59
C PHE A 96 -8.06 2.84 -10.96
N LYS A 97 -8.93 2.05 -10.31
CA LYS A 97 -10.39 2.08 -10.54
C LYS A 97 -11.08 3.18 -9.72
N ASN A 98 -10.37 3.84 -8.80
CA ASN A 98 -10.93 4.94 -8.03
C ASN A 98 -11.14 6.16 -8.94
N LYS A 99 -12.40 6.49 -9.24
CA LYS A 99 -12.77 7.62 -10.11
C LYS A 99 -12.45 8.99 -9.53
N ASN A 100 -12.18 9.07 -8.22
CA ASN A 100 -11.88 10.33 -7.54
C ASN A 100 -10.39 10.72 -7.58
N ILE A 101 -9.52 9.82 -8.07
CA ILE A 101 -8.09 10.07 -8.19
C ILE A 101 -7.73 9.91 -9.66
N LYS A 102 -7.09 10.91 -10.23
CA LYS A 102 -6.69 10.86 -11.63
C LYS A 102 -5.50 9.92 -11.80
N GLU A 103 -5.42 9.29 -12.96
CA GLU A 103 -4.32 8.38 -13.27
C GLU A 103 -2.96 9.11 -13.23
N GLU A 104 -2.90 10.37 -13.68
CA GLU A 104 -1.70 11.22 -13.61
C GLU A 104 -1.13 11.32 -12.19
N GLU A 105 -2.01 11.46 -11.18
CA GLU A 105 -1.63 11.53 -9.77
C GLU A 105 -1.06 10.20 -9.27
N LEU A 106 -1.66 9.07 -9.67
CA LEU A 106 -1.19 7.71 -9.33
C LEU A 106 0.12 7.34 -10.03
N THR A 107 0.42 7.97 -11.16
CA THR A 107 1.66 7.78 -11.91
C THR A 107 2.75 8.79 -11.59
N ASN A 108 2.50 9.71 -10.66
CA ASN A 108 3.48 10.69 -10.19
C ASN A 108 3.81 10.42 -8.71
N PRO A 109 5.04 9.95 -8.38
CA PRO A 109 5.42 9.65 -7.02
C PRO A 109 5.31 10.84 -6.07
N HIS A 110 5.40 12.08 -6.56
CA HIS A 110 5.31 13.29 -5.74
C HIS A 110 3.88 13.59 -5.25
N SER A 111 2.85 13.04 -5.91
CA SER A 111 1.45 13.24 -5.52
C SER A 111 1.06 12.51 -4.23
N PHE A 112 1.85 11.51 -3.79
CA PHE A 112 1.54 10.78 -2.56
C PHE A 112 1.87 11.61 -1.33
N GLN A 113 0.89 11.75 -0.43
CA GLN A 113 1.05 12.39 0.88
C GLN A 113 1.79 11.46 1.84
N ILE A 114 3.11 11.35 1.65
CA ILE A 114 4.01 10.58 2.49
C ILE A 114 5.11 11.51 2.98
N SER A 115 5.21 11.67 4.30
CA SER A 115 6.09 12.65 4.93
C SER A 115 6.74 12.11 6.19
N THR A 116 7.74 12.85 6.68
CA THR A 116 8.33 12.69 8.01
C THR A 116 7.57 13.49 9.05
#